data_AF-A0A4Y3RS28-F1
#
_entry.id   AF-A0A4Y3RS28-F1
#
_cell.length_a   1.000
_cell.length_b   1.000
_cell.length_c   1.000
_cell.angle_alpha   90.00
_cell.angle_beta   90.00
_cell.angle_gamma   90.00
#
_symmetry.space_group_name_H-M   'P 1'
#
loop_
_entity.id
_entity.type
_entity.pdbx_description
1 polymer ?
#
loop_
_entity_poly.entity_id
_entity_poly.type
_entity_poly.pdbx_seq_one_letter_code
_entity_poly.pdbx_strand_id
1 'polypeptide(L)'
;MTEPSSDGGRTFRRATDRVALGIAQGLCTLDDGVGWFSGLTPTCRQGVLREVAGYAMQAHITAADGRAGVARSGVKPTANPAVMICMGPPRYGFAGLPSAEHIKAFRVLVSVFAVADTRRRGCVGAA
;
A
#
# COMPACT_ATOMS: atom_id res chain seq x y z
N MET A 1 28.49 -7.06 -18.94
CA MET A 1 27.21 -7.69 -18.56
C MET A 1 27.11 -7.55 -17.06
N THR A 2 26.44 -6.50 -16.58
CA THR A 2 26.43 -6.12 -15.15
C THR A 2 25.11 -6.61 -14.58
N GLU A 3 25.12 -7.73 -13.86
CA GLU A 3 23.98 -8.20 -13.07
C GLU A 3 23.62 -7.10 -12.05
N PRO A 4 22.43 -6.46 -12.11
CA PRO A 4 22.04 -5.54 -11.06
C PRO A 4 21.62 -6.34 -9.82
N SER A 5 22.57 -6.47 -8.90
CA SER A 5 22.42 -6.61 -7.45
C SER A 5 21.07 -7.16 -6.95
N SER A 6 20.97 -8.48 -6.86
CA SER A 6 19.90 -9.18 -6.11
C SER A 6 19.79 -8.74 -4.63
N ASP A 7 20.82 -8.06 -4.10
CA ASP A 7 20.86 -7.55 -2.73
C ASP A 7 20.06 -6.26 -2.55
N GLY A 8 20.11 -5.36 -3.55
CA GLY A 8 19.30 -4.13 -3.57
C GLY A 8 17.79 -4.40 -3.64
N GLY A 9 17.37 -5.42 -4.40
CA GLY A 9 15.97 -5.82 -4.47
C GLY A 9 15.44 -6.43 -3.16
N ARG A 10 16.24 -7.29 -2.50
CA ARG A 10 15.86 -7.94 -1.23
C ARG A 10 15.79 -6.96 -0.07
N THR A 11 16.75 -6.03 0.02
CA THR A 11 16.73 -4.97 1.04
C THR A 11 15.51 -4.06 0.89
N PHE A 12 15.16 -3.72 -0.36
CA PHE A 12 14.00 -2.88 -0.65
C PHE A 12 12.65 -3.54 -0.29
N ARG A 13 12.50 -4.83 -0.60
CA ARG A 13 11.32 -5.61 -0.22
C ARG A 13 11.16 -5.66 1.31
N ARG A 14 12.24 -5.94 2.05
CA ARG A 14 12.21 -5.95 3.52
C ARG A 14 11.84 -4.59 4.12
N ALA A 15 12.30 -3.50 3.52
CA ALA A 15 11.91 -2.15 3.96
C ALA A 15 10.42 -1.89 3.70
N THR A 16 9.92 -2.32 2.55
CA THR A 16 8.49 -2.22 2.20
C THR A 16 7.63 -3.05 3.16
N ASP A 17 8.02 -4.30 3.43
CA ASP A 17 7.37 -5.17 4.41
C ASP A 17 7.29 -4.50 5.78
N ARG A 18 8.44 -3.99 6.28
CA ARG A 18 8.52 -3.33 7.59
C ARG A 18 7.55 -2.15 7.69
N VAL A 19 7.47 -1.30 6.67
CA VAL A 19 6.60 -0.13 6.67
C VAL A 19 5.13 -0.55 6.55
N ALA A 20 4.78 -1.41 5.59
CA ALA A 20 3.41 -1.83 5.36
C ALA A 20 2.82 -2.59 6.55
N LEU A 21 3.56 -3.57 7.11
CA LEU A 21 3.13 -4.29 8.31
C LEU A 21 3.17 -3.40 9.54
N GLY A 22 4.16 -2.52 9.67
CA GLY A 22 4.24 -1.56 10.77
C GLY A 22 3.01 -0.66 10.83
N ILE A 23 2.55 -0.14 9.68
CA ILE A 23 1.31 0.62 9.60
C ILE A 23 0.10 -0.24 9.94
N ALA A 24 0.02 -1.46 9.41
CA ALA A 24 -1.08 -2.37 9.68
C ALA A 24 -1.18 -2.79 11.16
N GLN A 25 -0.05 -2.84 11.87
CA GLN A 25 0.04 -3.18 13.29
C GLN A 25 -0.01 -1.95 14.22
N GLY A 26 -0.05 -0.74 13.68
CA GLY A 26 0.02 0.50 14.46
C GLY A 26 1.41 0.80 15.06
N LEU A 27 2.45 0.09 14.62
CA LEU A 27 3.85 0.30 15.03
C LEU A 27 4.56 1.40 14.22
N CYS A 28 3.99 1.80 13.08
CA CYS A 28 4.46 2.89 12.24
C CYS A 28 3.27 3.77 11.88
N THR A 29 3.40 5.09 12.02
CA THR A 29 2.31 5.98 11.63
C THR A 29 2.22 6.07 10.10
N LEU A 30 1.04 6.45 9.59
CA LEU A 30 0.87 6.66 8.15
C LEU A 30 1.81 7.76 7.63
N ASP A 31 2.01 8.83 8.40
CA ASP A 31 2.85 9.96 7.98
C ASP A 31 4.34 9.60 8.00
N ASP A 32 4.82 8.78 8.96
CA ASP A 32 6.19 8.25 8.94
C ASP A 32 6.44 7.38 7.70
N GLY A 33 5.50 6.48 7.39
CA GLY A 33 5.56 5.66 6.19
C GLY A 33 5.56 6.48 4.90
N VAL A 34 4.77 7.55 4.86
CA VAL A 34 4.74 8.51 3.74
C VAL A 34 6.06 9.29 3.65
N GLY A 35 6.65 9.69 4.77
CA GLY A 35 7.95 10.34 4.83
C GLY A 35 9.04 9.45 4.21
N TRP A 36 9.10 8.18 4.64
CA TRP A 36 9.99 7.19 4.06
C TRP A 36 9.77 7.02 2.55
N PHE A 37 8.51 6.83 2.13
CA PHE A 37 8.16 6.62 0.72
C PHE A 37 8.49 7.84 -0.16
N SER A 38 8.30 9.06 0.37
CA SER A 38 8.58 10.31 -0.33
C SER A 38 10.07 10.52 -0.56
N GLY A 39 10.93 10.01 0.32
CA GLY A 39 12.39 10.03 0.14
C GLY A 39 12.91 9.13 -0.98
N LEU A 40 12.07 8.23 -1.53
CA LEU A 40 12.47 7.30 -2.58
C LEU A 40 12.50 7.96 -3.96
N THR A 41 13.36 7.44 -4.85
CA THR A 41 13.34 7.78 -6.27
C THR A 41 12.03 7.34 -6.93
N PRO A 42 11.60 7.96 -8.05
CA PRO A 42 10.37 7.58 -8.73
C PRO A 42 10.28 6.09 -9.10
N THR A 43 11.37 5.51 -9.59
CA THR A 43 11.43 4.07 -9.93
C THR A 43 11.26 3.18 -8.69
N CYS A 44 11.89 3.54 -7.57
CA CYS A 44 11.71 2.85 -6.30
C CYS A 44 10.27 2.96 -5.81
N ARG A 45 9.64 4.15 -5.88
CA ARG A 45 8.22 4.32 -5.51
C ARG A 45 7.30 3.40 -6.31
N GLN A 46 7.51 3.25 -7.61
CA GLN A 46 6.74 2.30 -8.42
C GLN A 46 6.94 0.85 -7.97
N GLY A 47 8.16 0.48 -7.56
CA GLY A 47 8.45 -0.82 -6.96
C GLY A 47 7.62 -1.07 -5.70
N VAL A 48 7.63 -0.13 -4.76
CA VAL A 48 6.83 -0.22 -3.51
C VAL A 48 5.33 -0.31 -3.84
N LEU A 49 4.83 0.51 -4.76
CA LEU A 49 3.41 0.48 -5.12
C LEU A 49 3.00 -0.88 -5.70
N ARG A 50 3.87 -1.55 -6.46
CA ARG A 50 3.63 -2.93 -6.94
C ARG A 50 3.60 -3.94 -5.80
N GLU A 51 4.57 -3.87 -4.89
CA GLU A 51 4.65 -4.78 -3.74
C GLU A 51 3.44 -4.64 -2.81
N VAL A 52 3.11 -3.41 -2.40
CA VAL A 52 1.96 -3.15 -1.50
C VAL A 52 0.63 -3.51 -2.19
N ALA A 53 0.49 -3.26 -3.50
CA ALA A 53 -0.67 -3.75 -4.24
C ALA A 53 -0.74 -5.29 -4.23
N GLY A 54 0.41 -5.98 -4.30
CA GLY A 54 0.51 -7.42 -4.09
C GLY A 54 -0.02 -7.87 -2.74
N TYR A 55 0.35 -7.19 -1.64
CA TYR A 55 -0.15 -7.51 -0.30
C TYR A 55 -1.67 -7.29 -0.20
N ALA A 56 -2.19 -6.21 -0.78
CA ALA A 56 -3.62 -5.94 -0.83
C ALA A 56 -4.40 -7.02 -1.62
N MET A 57 -3.87 -7.49 -2.75
CA MET A 57 -4.44 -8.61 -3.51
C MET A 57 -4.46 -9.90 -2.68
N GLN A 58 -3.35 -10.24 -2.03
CA GLN A 58 -3.24 -11.41 -1.15
C GLN A 58 -4.11 -11.31 0.11
N ALA A 59 -4.45 -10.08 0.52
CA ALA A 59 -5.40 -9.82 1.60
C ALA A 59 -6.86 -9.92 1.17
N HIS A 60 -7.14 -10.15 -0.11
CA HIS A 60 -8.48 -10.20 -0.68
C HIS A 60 -9.31 -8.98 -0.25
N ILE A 61 -8.76 -7.79 -0.50
CA ILE A 61 -9.46 -6.54 -0.19
C ILE A 61 -10.80 -6.47 -0.93
N THR A 62 -11.81 -6.01 -0.21
CA THR A 62 -13.16 -5.79 -0.75
C THR A 62 -13.36 -4.29 -1.03
N ALA A 63 -14.42 -3.95 -1.77
CA ALA A 63 -14.80 -2.53 -1.92
C ALA A 63 -15.13 -1.86 -0.58
N ALA A 64 -15.57 -2.62 0.43
CA ALA A 64 -15.78 -2.12 1.79
C ALA A 64 -14.46 -1.79 2.50
N ASP A 65 -13.45 -2.67 2.38
CA ASP A 65 -12.09 -2.38 2.86
C ASP A 65 -11.52 -1.15 2.13
N GLY A 66 -11.77 -1.04 0.82
CA GLY A 66 -11.42 0.11 0.00
C GLY A 66 -11.97 1.43 0.58
N ARG A 67 -13.27 1.51 0.83
CA ARG A 67 -13.90 2.71 1.41
C ARG A 67 -13.38 3.04 2.80
N ALA A 68 -13.24 2.03 3.66
CA ALA A 68 -12.72 2.21 5.02
C ALA A 68 -11.25 2.68 5.01
N GLY A 69 -10.42 2.13 4.14
CA GLY A 69 -9.03 2.54 3.99
C GLY A 69 -8.88 3.93 3.39
N VAL A 70 -9.72 4.30 2.41
CA VAL A 70 -9.76 5.68 1.88
C VAL A 70 -10.09 6.69 2.98
N ALA A 71 -11.08 6.40 3.83
CA ALA A 71 -11.43 7.27 4.95
C ALA A 71 -10.26 7.46 5.94
N ARG A 72 -9.42 6.43 6.14
CA ARG A 72 -8.23 6.48 7.01
C ARG A 72 -7.00 7.12 6.35
N SER A 73 -6.96 7.20 5.03
CA SER A 73 -5.77 7.63 4.28
C SER A 73 -5.56 9.16 4.28
N GLY A 74 -6.59 9.94 4.60
CA GLY A 74 -6.61 11.40 4.42
C GLY A 74 -6.64 11.85 2.95
N VAL A 75 -6.77 10.92 2.00
CA VAL A 75 -6.88 11.22 0.57
C VAL A 75 -8.35 11.47 0.22
N LYS A 76 -8.60 12.51 -0.58
CA LYS A 76 -9.95 12.82 -1.08
C LYS A 76 -10.55 11.59 -1.79
N PRO A 77 -11.81 11.21 -1.54
CA PRO A 77 -12.46 10.08 -2.21
C PRO A 77 -12.49 10.17 -3.73
N THR A 78 -12.41 11.39 -4.28
CA THR A 78 -12.38 11.67 -5.72
C THR A 78 -10.98 11.58 -6.35
N ALA A 79 -9.92 11.41 -5.54
CA ALA A 79 -8.58 11.19 -6.08
C ALA A 79 -8.53 9.85 -6.83
N ASN A 80 -7.79 9.81 -7.93
CA ASN A 80 -7.69 8.64 -8.79
C ASN A 80 -7.40 7.33 -8.02
N PRO A 81 -6.40 7.25 -7.11
CA PRO A 81 -6.17 6.03 -6.35
C PRO A 81 -7.32 5.63 -5.41
N ALA A 82 -8.04 6.60 -4.84
CA ALA A 82 -9.18 6.33 -3.98
C ALA A 82 -10.38 5.75 -4.77
N VAL A 83 -10.61 6.28 -5.97
CA VAL A 83 -11.63 5.74 -6.88
C VAL A 83 -11.26 4.31 -7.29
N MET A 84 -10.01 4.08 -7.73
CA MET A 84 -9.54 2.77 -8.20
C MET A 84 -9.74 1.64 -7.19
N ILE A 85 -9.44 1.88 -5.91
CA ILE A 85 -9.52 0.84 -4.87
C ILE A 85 -10.96 0.57 -4.40
N CYS A 86 -11.87 1.53 -4.60
CA CYS A 86 -13.28 1.41 -4.23
C CYS A 86 -14.15 0.73 -5.30
N MET A 87 -13.61 0.46 -6.49
CA MET A 87 -14.33 -0.24 -7.57
C MET A 87 -14.64 -1.70 -7.20
N GLY A 88 -15.64 -2.28 -7.85
CA GLY A 88 -15.94 -3.72 -7.82
C GLY A 88 -15.64 -4.37 -9.17
N PRO A 89 -14.55 -5.15 -9.33
CA PRO A 89 -13.47 -5.42 -8.36
C PRO A 89 -12.47 -4.25 -8.22
N PRO A 90 -11.69 -4.19 -7.11
CA PRO A 90 -10.64 -3.18 -6.95
C PRO A 90 -9.58 -3.25 -8.05
N ARG A 91 -9.05 -2.09 -8.46
CA ARG A 91 -8.01 -1.98 -9.49
C ARG A 91 -6.64 -1.71 -8.87
N TYR A 92 -5.61 -2.40 -9.35
CA TYR A 92 -4.27 -2.41 -8.73
C TYR A 92 -3.16 -1.71 -9.55
N GLY A 93 -3.52 -1.01 -10.64
CA GLY A 93 -2.58 -0.34 -11.55
C GLY A 93 -1.87 0.91 -11.00
N PHE A 94 -1.62 1.00 -9.69
CA PHE A 94 -1.12 2.20 -9.01
C PHE A 94 0.26 2.65 -9.47
N ALA A 95 1.16 1.70 -9.77
CA ALA A 95 2.51 2.01 -10.24
C ALA A 95 2.54 2.66 -11.64
N GLY A 96 1.46 2.49 -12.42
CA GLY A 96 1.29 3.12 -13.73
C GLY A 96 0.70 4.53 -13.68
N LEU A 97 0.32 5.02 -12.49
CA LEU A 97 -0.17 6.38 -12.33
C LEU A 97 0.96 7.42 -12.53
N PRO A 98 0.62 8.66 -12.92
CA PRO A 98 1.58 9.76 -12.91
C PRO A 98 2.27 9.90 -11.56
N SER A 99 3.55 10.29 -11.56
CA SER A 99 4.37 10.39 -10.34
C SER A 99 3.75 11.29 -9.26
N ALA A 100 3.02 12.33 -9.66
CA ALA A 100 2.28 13.22 -8.77
C ALA A 100 1.18 12.51 -7.95
N GLU A 101 0.69 11.37 -8.41
CA GLU A 101 -0.31 10.56 -7.71
C GLU A 101 0.29 9.49 -6.80
N HIS A 102 1.62 9.23 -6.87
CA HIS A 102 2.24 8.12 -6.15
C HIS A 102 2.09 8.24 -4.63
N ILE A 103 2.21 9.44 -4.07
CA ILE A 103 2.04 9.66 -2.62
C ILE A 103 0.61 9.32 -2.18
N LYS A 104 -0.39 9.77 -2.94
CA LYS A 104 -1.80 9.46 -2.67
C LYS A 104 -2.08 7.98 -2.84
N ALA A 105 -1.52 7.36 -3.87
CA ALA A 105 -1.63 5.93 -4.13
C ALA A 105 -1.05 5.10 -2.99
N PHE A 106 0.12 5.47 -2.49
CA PHE A 106 0.74 4.81 -1.34
C PHE A 106 -0.16 4.94 -0.12
N ARG A 107 -0.58 6.16 0.25
CA ARG A 107 -1.48 6.40 1.40
C ARG A 107 -2.74 5.52 1.34
N VAL A 108 -3.42 5.51 0.20
CA VAL A 108 -4.63 4.69 0.00
C VAL A 108 -4.32 3.21 0.14
N LEU A 109 -3.30 2.70 -0.57
CA LEU A 109 -2.96 1.28 -0.58
C LEU A 109 -2.59 0.74 0.81
N VAL A 110 -1.70 1.42 1.54
CA VAL A 110 -1.30 0.94 2.88
C VAL A 110 -2.44 1.04 3.88
N SER A 111 -3.31 2.06 3.79
CA SER A 111 -4.49 2.16 4.66
C SER A 111 -5.52 1.07 4.38
N VAL A 112 -5.78 0.74 3.10
CA VAL A 112 -6.70 -0.34 2.73
C VAL A 112 -6.13 -1.69 3.12
N PHE A 113 -4.83 -1.91 2.89
CA PHE A 113 -4.14 -3.10 3.35
C PHE A 113 -4.26 -3.26 4.87
N ALA A 114 -4.01 -2.21 5.66
CA ALA A 114 -4.13 -2.24 7.12
C ALA A 114 -5.54 -2.63 7.60
N VAL A 115 -6.60 -2.13 6.95
CA VAL A 115 -7.99 -2.50 7.25
C VAL A 115 -8.22 -3.98 6.97
N ALA A 116 -7.84 -4.47 5.79
CA ALA A 116 -8.06 -5.86 5.41
C ALA A 116 -7.21 -6.83 6.25
N ASP A 117 -5.97 -6.47 6.57
CA ASP A 117 -5.09 -7.24 7.44
C ASP A 117 -5.65 -7.33 8.87
N THR A 118 -6.17 -6.22 9.42
CA THR A 118 -6.86 -6.24 10.72
C THR A 118 -8.10 -7.16 10.69
N ARG A 119 -8.92 -7.07 9.63
CA ARG A 119 -10.09 -7.94 9.44
C ARG A 119 -9.68 -9.42 9.43
N ARG A 120 -8.61 -9.76 8.70
CA ARG A 120 -8.10 -11.14 8.62
C ARG A 120 -7.60 -11.63 9.98
N ARG A 121 -6.91 -10.79 10.76
CA ARG A 121 -6.41 -11.15 12.10
C ARG A 121 -7.53 -11.30 13.13
N GLY A 122 -8.54 -10.43 13.08
CA GLY A 122 -9.71 -10.50 13.97
C GLY A 122 -10.55 -11.77 13.77
N CYS A 123 -10.62 -12.29 12.54
CA CYS A 123 -11.33 -13.54 12.26
C CYS A 123 -10.65 -14.80 12.87
N VAL A 124 -9.38 -14.74 13.28
CA VAL A 124 -8.65 -15.90 13.85
C VAL A 124 -8.93 -16.08 15.36
N GLY A 125 -9.56 -15.11 16.03
CA GLY A 125 -9.85 -15.15 17.48
C GLY A 125 -11.31 -15.40 17.86
N ALA A 126 -12.17 -15.82 16.93
CA ALA A 126 -13.61 -16.02 17.15
C ALA A 126 -14.08 -17.45 16.81
N ALA A 127 -13.27 -18.45 17.15
CA ALA A 127 -13.60 -19.87 17.05
C ALA A 127 -13.25 -20.59 18.36
#